data_AF-A0AA39HUR4-F1
#
_entry.id   AF-A0AA39HUR4-F1
#
_cell.length_a   1.000
_cell.length_b   1.000
_cell.length_c   1.000
_cell.angle_alpha   90.00
_cell.angle_beta   90.00
_cell.angle_gamma   90.00
#
_symmetry.space_group_name_H-M   'P 1'
#
loop_
_entity.id
_entity.type
_entity.pdbx_description
1 polymer ?
#
loop_
_entity_poly.entity_id
_entity_poly.type
_entity_poly.pdbx_seq_one_letter_code
_entity_poly.pdbx_strand_id
1 'polypeptide(L)'
;MKFLVLAFALLAVAFVSARPSDQPAQDCGLNEYWAKCSTCEQTCEDAHSNLPKPCVLKCFPPKCMCKIDFYRNDQGKCVRVADCPLPEIEPYPISKNN
;
A
#
# COMPACT_ATOMS: atom_id res chain seq x y z
N MET A 1 24.89 4.82 42.91
CA MET A 1 24.63 5.49 41.61
C MET A 1 24.73 4.53 40.43
N LYS A 2 25.87 3.85 40.20
CA LYS A 2 26.04 2.85 39.12
C LYS A 2 25.01 1.70 39.16
N PHE A 3 24.75 1.11 40.33
CA PHE A 3 23.78 0.02 40.48
C PHE A 3 22.33 0.45 40.17
N LEU A 4 21.97 1.70 40.47
CA LEU A 4 20.66 2.25 40.12
C LEU A 4 20.53 2.43 38.61
N VAL A 5 21.58 2.93 37.95
CA VAL A 5 21.62 3.08 36.48
C VAL A 5 21.52 1.71 35.78
N LEU A 6 22.20 0.68 36.29
CA LEU A 6 22.12 -0.68 35.76
C LEU A 6 20.72 -1.30 35.96
N ALA A 7 20.09 -1.07 37.12
CA ALA A 7 18.73 -1.52 37.38
C ALA A 7 17.70 -0.86 36.45
N PHE A 8 17.80 0.46 36.24
CA PHE A 8 16.93 1.19 35.31
C PHE A 8 17.15 0.75 33.84
N ALA A 9 18.39 0.48 33.43
CA ALA A 9 18.69 -0.01 32.10
C ALA A 9 18.11 -1.42 31.86
N LEU A 10 18.21 -2.33 32.83
CA LEU A 10 17.64 -3.67 32.74
C LEU A 10 16.10 -3.64 32.68
N LEU A 11 15.45 -2.77 33.46
CA LEU A 11 14.01 -2.58 33.41
C LEU A 11 13.56 -2.04 32.04
N ALA A 12 14.29 -1.07 31.47
CA ALA A 12 13.98 -0.55 30.13
C ALA A 12 14.09 -1.63 29.03
N VAL A 13 15.09 -2.52 29.10
CA VAL A 13 15.28 -3.61 28.13
C VAL A 13 14.15 -4.65 28.21
N ALA A 14 13.66 -4.96 29.41
CA ALA A 14 12.53 -5.87 29.61
C ALA A 14 11.19 -5.32 29.04
N PHE A 15 11.01 -3.99 29.02
CA PHE A 15 9.84 -3.36 28.39
C PHE A 15 9.92 -3.31 26.87
N VAL A 16 11.12 -3.23 26.28
CA VAL A 16 11.30 -3.23 24.82
C VAL A 16 11.11 -4.61 24.20
N SER A 17 11.49 -5.68 24.92
CA SER A 17 11.40 -7.07 24.43
C SER A 17 9.98 -7.65 24.43
N ALA A 18 9.01 -7.00 25.09
CA ALA A 18 7.64 -7.49 25.24
C ALA A 18 6.63 -6.84 24.28
N ARG A 19 7.02 -6.52 23.03
CA ARG A 19 6.06 -6.12 21.99
C ARG A 19 5.51 -7.38 21.31
N PRO A 20 4.22 -7.74 21.47
CA PRO A 20 3.62 -8.77 20.64
C PRO A 20 3.68 -8.28 19.18
N SER A 21 4.19 -9.11 18.27
CA SER A 21 4.18 -8.83 16.83
C SER A 21 2.77 -8.90 16.21
N ASP A 22 1.72 -9.08 17.01
CA ASP A 22 0.34 -8.87 16.59
C ASP A 22 0.01 -7.38 16.70
N GLN A 23 0.46 -6.62 15.70
CA GLN A 23 -0.24 -5.38 15.37
C GLN A 23 -1.70 -5.76 15.13
N PRO A 24 -2.67 -5.21 15.90
CA PRO A 24 -4.07 -5.38 15.55
C PRO A 24 -4.21 -4.94 14.09
N ALA A 25 -4.91 -5.73 13.28
CA ALA A 25 -5.21 -5.37 11.90
C ALA A 25 -5.70 -3.92 11.92
N GLN A 26 -4.93 -3.01 11.33
CA GLN A 26 -5.30 -1.61 11.34
C GLN A 26 -6.62 -1.49 10.59
N ASP A 27 -7.55 -0.69 11.12
CA ASP A 27 -8.79 -0.39 10.42
C ASP A 27 -8.43 0.31 9.11
N CYS A 28 -8.65 -0.40 8.00
CA CYS A 28 -8.41 0.12 6.67
C CYS A 28 -9.59 0.95 6.18
N GLY A 29 -9.35 1.79 5.17
CA GLY A 29 -10.38 2.60 4.57
C GLY A 29 -11.45 1.79 3.83
N LEU A 30 -12.44 2.50 3.29
CA LEU A 30 -13.45 1.89 2.44
C LEU A 30 -12.78 1.18 1.25
N ASN A 31 -13.23 -0.05 0.99
CA ASN A 31 -12.71 -0.92 -0.08
C ASN A 31 -11.25 -1.32 0.06
N GLU A 32 -10.71 -1.28 1.28
CA GLU A 32 -9.38 -1.77 1.59
C GLU A 32 -9.43 -3.00 2.52
N TYR A 33 -8.32 -3.75 2.55
CA TYR A 33 -8.08 -4.82 3.51
C TYR A 33 -6.65 -4.72 4.06
N TRP A 34 -6.45 -5.14 5.32
CA TRP A 34 -5.12 -5.17 5.91
C TRP A 34 -4.32 -6.36 5.37
N ALA A 35 -3.26 -6.09 4.61
CA ALA A 35 -2.35 -7.11 4.12
C ALA A 35 -1.13 -7.20 5.05
N LYS A 36 -0.95 -8.34 5.73
CA LYS A 36 0.28 -8.64 6.50
C LYS A 36 1.51 -8.75 5.60
N CYS A 37 1.29 -9.08 4.33
CA CYS A 37 2.30 -9.20 3.29
C CYS A 37 1.73 -8.51 2.05
N SER A 38 2.10 -7.25 1.82
CA SER A 38 1.50 -6.49 0.72
C SER A 38 2.15 -6.84 -0.62
N THR A 39 1.42 -6.64 -1.71
CA THR A 39 1.89 -6.82 -3.09
C THR A 39 1.67 -5.53 -3.90
N CYS A 40 1.79 -5.60 -5.23
CA CYS A 40 1.47 -4.47 -6.09
C CYS A 40 -0.04 -4.26 -6.16
N GLU A 41 -0.46 -3.00 -6.19
CA GLU A 41 -1.86 -2.62 -6.39
C GLU A 41 -2.06 -1.99 -7.76
N GLN A 42 -3.28 -2.13 -8.28
CA GLN A 42 -3.75 -1.39 -9.43
C GLN A 42 -4.04 0.06 -9.00
N THR A 43 -3.66 1.02 -9.84
CA THR A 43 -3.96 2.43 -9.68
C THR A 43 -4.92 2.89 -10.77
N CYS A 44 -5.55 4.06 -10.64
CA CYS A 44 -6.46 4.55 -11.68
C CYS A 44 -5.78 4.70 -13.05
N GLU A 45 -4.46 4.90 -13.11
CA GLU A 45 -3.69 4.88 -14.36
C GLU A 45 -3.68 3.49 -15.02
N ASP A 46 -3.79 2.42 -14.22
CA ASP A 46 -3.87 1.04 -14.70
C ASP A 46 -5.32 0.67 -15.14
N ALA A 47 -6.34 1.41 -14.68
CA ALA A 47 -7.75 1.01 -14.78
C ALA A 47 -8.28 0.89 -16.22
N HIS A 48 -7.68 1.61 -17.16
CA HIS A 48 -8.04 1.62 -18.58
C HIS A 48 -6.96 1.01 -19.48
N SER A 49 -5.89 0.47 -18.89
CA SER A 49 -4.84 -0.21 -19.62
C SER A 49 -5.26 -1.66 -19.93
N ASN A 50 -5.08 -2.06 -21.19
CA ASN A 50 -5.18 -3.48 -21.58
C ASN A 50 -3.91 -4.28 -21.26
N LEU A 51 -2.85 -3.60 -20.79
CA LEU A 51 -1.59 -4.23 -20.44
C LEU A 51 -1.54 -4.49 -18.93
N PRO A 52 -1.28 -5.74 -18.49
CA PRO A 52 -1.11 -6.02 -17.07
C PRO A 52 0.13 -5.33 -16.53
N LYS A 53 -0.04 -4.63 -15.41
CA LYS A 53 1.08 -4.04 -14.65
C LYS A 53 2.06 -5.13 -14.22
N PRO A 54 3.36 -5.02 -14.57
CA PRO A 54 4.37 -5.94 -14.06
C PRO A 54 4.40 -5.91 -12.53
N CYS A 55 4.27 -7.07 -11.90
CA CYS A 55 4.37 -7.20 -10.45
C CYS A 55 5.30 -8.35 -10.08
N VAL A 56 6.28 -8.06 -9.22
CA VAL A 56 7.17 -9.07 -8.68
C VAL A 56 6.46 -9.88 -7.61
N LEU A 57 6.69 -11.20 -7.60
CA LEU A 57 6.22 -12.09 -6.55
C LEU A 57 7.09 -11.93 -5.29
N LYS A 58 6.94 -10.79 -4.62
CA LYS A 58 7.65 -10.46 -3.38
C LYS A 58 6.68 -9.97 -2.32
N CYS A 59 6.99 -10.33 -1.08
CA CYS A 59 6.33 -9.79 0.09
C CYS A 59 6.88 -8.40 0.44
N PHE A 60 6.03 -7.38 0.41
CA PHE A 60 6.35 -6.03 0.89
C PHE A 60 5.82 -5.82 2.32
N PRO A 61 6.27 -4.76 3.03
CA PRO A 61 5.82 -4.46 4.39
C PRO A 61 4.29 -4.41 4.53
N PRO A 62 3.73 -4.73 5.70
CA PRO A 62 2.29 -4.68 5.92
C PRO A 62 1.69 -3.30 5.61
N LYS A 63 0.56 -3.27 4.91
CA LYS A 63 -0.24 -2.05 4.67
C LYS A 63 -1.69 -2.37 4.34
N CYS A 64 -2.54 -1.35 4.36
CA CYS A 64 -3.87 -1.43 3.74
C CYS A 64 -3.72 -1.50 2.22
N MET A 65 -4.39 -2.50 1.63
CA MET A 65 -4.43 -2.70 0.19
C MET A 65 -5.84 -2.57 -0.35
N CYS A 66 -6.01 -2.06 -1.57
CA CYS A 66 -7.26 -2.09 -2.30
C CYS A 66 -7.71 -3.54 -2.48
N LYS A 67 -9.00 -3.80 -2.22
CA LYS A 67 -9.63 -5.07 -2.53
C LYS A 67 -9.58 -5.34 -4.04
N ILE A 68 -9.79 -6.60 -4.42
CA ILE A 68 -9.93 -7.02 -5.82
C ILE A 68 -10.97 -6.13 -6.52
N ASP A 69 -10.67 -5.71 -7.75
CA ASP A 69 -11.45 -4.82 -8.61
C ASP A 69 -11.60 -3.36 -8.12
N PHE A 70 -10.81 -2.97 -7.11
CA PHE A 70 -10.67 -1.56 -6.70
C PHE A 70 -9.29 -1.02 -7.08
N TYR A 71 -9.29 0.25 -7.45
CA TYR A 71 -8.13 0.97 -7.99
C TYR A 71 -7.84 2.16 -7.09
N ARG A 72 -6.56 2.34 -6.75
CA ARG A 72 -6.14 3.48 -5.93
C ARG A 72 -6.13 4.74 -6.79
N ASN A 73 -6.93 5.74 -6.42
CA ASN A 73 -6.91 7.05 -7.06
C ASN A 73 -5.80 7.95 -6.47
N ASP A 74 -5.65 9.14 -7.04
CA ASP A 74 -4.71 10.19 -6.62
C ASP A 74 -4.93 10.71 -5.19
N GLN A 75 -6.16 10.62 -4.67
CA GLN A 75 -6.52 10.90 -3.28
C GLN A 75 -6.17 9.77 -2.31
N GLY A 76 -5.59 8.67 -2.81
CA GLY A 76 -5.24 7.49 -2.03
C GLY A 76 -6.43 6.61 -1.64
N LYS A 77 -7.61 6.80 -2.23
CA LYS A 77 -8.81 5.99 -1.98
C LYS A 77 -8.95 4.86 -2.99
N CYS A 78 -9.46 3.72 -2.55
CA CYS A 78 -9.77 2.58 -3.41
C CYS A 78 -11.20 2.72 -3.97
N VAL A 79 -11.30 2.97 -5.27
CA VAL A 79 -12.55 3.24 -5.99
C VAL A 79 -12.77 2.24 -7.13
N ARG A 80 -13.96 2.19 -7.73
CA ARG A 80 -14.19 1.34 -8.90
C ARG A 80 -13.61 2.00 -10.15
N VAL A 81 -13.37 1.21 -11.21
CA VAL A 81 -12.93 1.72 -12.53
C VAL A 81 -13.80 2.86 -13.04
N ALA A 82 -15.13 2.79 -12.86
CA ALA A 82 -16.06 3.82 -13.30
C ALA A 82 -15.87 5.18 -12.58
N ASP A 83 -15.21 5.17 -11.42
CA ASP A 83 -14.92 6.35 -10.61
C ASP A 83 -13.47 6.85 -10.84
N CYS A 84 -12.68 6.17 -11.69
CA CYS A 84 -11.37 6.65 -12.13
C CYS A 84 -11.52 7.71 -13.23
N PRO A 85 -10.57 8.67 -13.34
CA PRO A 85 -10.52 9.57 -14.47
C PRO A 85 -10.40 8.80 -15.77
N LEU A 86 -11.18 9.19 -16.78
CA LEU A 86 -10.99 8.65 -18.13
C LEU A 86 -9.59 9.04 -18.63
N PRO A 87 -8.90 8.15 -19.36
CA PRO A 87 -7.64 8.50 -19.96
C PRO A 87 -7.85 9.72 -20.85
N GLU A 88 -6.97 10.71 -20.73
CA GLU A 88 -6.94 11.80 -21.70
C GLU A 88 -6.84 11.16 -23.08
N ILE A 89 -7.78 11.51 -23.95
CA ILE A 89 -7.73 11.11 -25.35
C ILE A 89 -6.57 11.91 -25.91
N GLU A 90 -5.33 11.42 -25.78
CA GLU A 90 -4.26 11.96 -26.61
C GLU A 90 -4.76 11.76 -28.05
N PRO A 91 -5.01 12.84 -28.82
CA PRO A 91 -5.34 12.67 -30.21
C PRO A 91 -4.21 11.85 -30.81
N TYR A 92 -4.58 10.66 -31.28
CA TYR A 92 -3.72 9.70 -31.97
C TYR A 92 -2.51 10.39 -32.61
N PRO A 93 -1.26 9.94 -32.37
CA PRO A 93 -0.11 10.54 -33.03
C PRO A 93 -0.29 10.39 -34.54
N ILE A 94 -0.76 11.46 -35.19
CA ILE A 94 -0.75 11.56 -36.65
C ILE A 94 0.72 11.47 -37.00
N SER A 95 1.15 10.39 -37.66
CA SER A 95 2.53 10.30 -38.14
C SER A 95 2.75 11.54 -39.00
N LYS A 96 3.60 12.46 -38.52
CA LYS A 96 4.06 13.58 -39.33
C LYS A 96 5.01 13.00 -40.35
N ASN A 97 4.46 12.52 -41.46
CA ASN A 97 5.24 12.27 -42.66
C ASN A 97 5.56 13.65 -43.25
N ASN A 98 6.79 14.10 -43.05
CA ASN A 98 7.42 15.17 -43.83
C ASN A 98 8.69 14.61 -44.47
#